data_AF-A0A2H1WKN5-F1
#
_entry.id   AF-A0A2H1WKN5-F1
#
_cell.length_a   1.000
_cell.length_b   1.000
_cell.length_c   1.000
_cell.angle_alpha   90.00
_cell.angle_beta   90.00
_cell.angle_gamma   90.00
#
_symmetry.space_group_name_H-M   'P 1'
#
loop_
_entity.id
_entity.type
_entity.pdbx_description
1 polymer ?
#
loop_
_entity_poly.entity_id
_entity_poly.type
_entity_poly.pdbx_seq_one_letter_code
_entity_poly.pdbx_strand_id
1 'polypeptide(L)'
;MMMIAYVVDVEYYDLPRLFHLDDWEECAARRGRYCLGTFDLMPHQNDRLYSVIQHLSADRYRFNHTRIHRGLCLPSSCAHVRDPSPRAHFSACVNHMTRDQYGLETNLTELQYCRIAGDTQPVDRWDLTFLYVTGLLLLANIVGTTYHLMASKDGTLIKQLVAWSVVDNWRRLTVNHSNGGDARLSALKPLQGMKALTLVLVVMAHSVLAYHLTYLYNPRFFEQSSHHILSAYMQNGTSIVQTFIMVSSFLLAYNLLLHAADNPKKQLSLKMFPRCLLHRIAR
;
A
#
# COMPACT_ATOMS: atom_id res chain seq x y z
N MET A 1 -30.48 3.86 21.55
CA MET A 1 -30.99 3.70 20.18
C MET A 1 -30.20 4.66 19.30
N MET A 2 -29.10 4.18 18.72
CA MET A 2 -28.16 5.01 17.96
C MET A 2 -28.73 5.18 16.56
N MET A 3 -29.34 6.34 16.31
CA MET A 3 -29.85 6.72 15.01
C MET A 3 -28.63 6.92 14.10
N ILE A 4 -28.35 5.95 13.23
CA ILE A 4 -27.44 6.12 12.10
C ILE A 4 -28.12 7.17 11.22
N ALA A 5 -27.79 8.44 11.44
CA ALA A 5 -28.15 9.49 10.51
C ALA A 5 -27.35 9.19 9.24
N TYR A 6 -28.02 8.57 8.27
CA TYR A 6 -27.58 8.67 6.89
C TYR A 6 -27.52 10.17 6.60
N VAL A 7 -26.32 10.75 6.58
CA VAL A 7 -26.10 12.06 5.99
C VAL A 7 -26.68 11.96 4.60
N VAL A 8 -27.74 12.74 4.35
CA VAL A 8 -28.43 12.71 3.07
C VAL A 8 -27.38 13.09 2.02
N ASP A 9 -27.39 12.42 0.86
CA ASP A 9 -26.42 12.65 -0.22
C ASP A 9 -26.14 14.12 -0.53
N VAL A 10 -27.13 15.00 -0.30
CA VAL A 10 -27.06 16.44 -0.45
C VAL A 10 -26.13 17.10 0.58
N GLU A 11 -26.28 16.76 1.87
CA GLU A 11 -25.46 17.34 2.95
C GLU A 11 -23.97 16.97 2.83
N TYR A 12 -23.63 15.87 2.15
CA TYR A 12 -22.24 15.53 1.85
C TYR A 12 -21.59 16.53 0.88
N TYR A 13 -22.35 17.04 -0.08
CA TYR A 13 -21.83 18.01 -1.06
C TYR A 13 -21.64 19.42 -0.48
N ASP A 14 -22.26 19.69 0.67
CA ASP A 14 -22.06 20.92 1.43
C ASP A 14 -20.76 20.89 2.26
N LEU A 15 -20.12 19.71 2.40
CA LEU A 15 -18.86 19.57 3.11
C LEU A 15 -17.68 20.18 2.32
N PRO A 16 -16.68 20.75 3.01
CA PRO A 16 -15.40 21.05 2.38
C PRO A 16 -14.80 19.82 1.71
N ARG A 17 -14.32 19.97 0.47
CA ARG A 17 -13.61 18.88 -0.20
C ARG A 17 -12.42 18.42 0.64
N LEU A 18 -12.31 17.12 0.87
CA LEU A 18 -11.21 16.53 1.64
C LEU A 18 -9.86 16.82 0.99
N PHE A 19 -9.78 16.62 -0.33
CA PHE A 19 -8.61 16.87 -1.15
C PHE A 19 -8.94 17.91 -2.22
N HIS A 20 -8.18 18.99 -2.28
CA HIS A 20 -8.29 19.98 -3.35
C HIS A 20 -6.89 20.45 -3.74
N LEU A 21 -6.49 20.10 -4.95
CA LEU A 21 -5.15 20.35 -5.48
C LEU A 21 -5.29 21.04 -6.83
N ASP A 22 -4.68 22.22 -6.95
CA ASP A 22 -4.45 22.89 -8.22
C ASP A 22 -3.52 22.06 -9.10
N ASP A 23 -3.56 22.32 -10.41
CA ASP A 23 -2.65 21.70 -11.36
C ASP A 23 -1.20 22.19 -11.13
N TRP A 24 -0.35 21.27 -10.70
CA TRP A 24 1.06 21.54 -10.48
C TRP A 24 1.79 21.87 -11.79
N GLU A 25 1.51 21.17 -12.88
CA GLU A 25 2.22 21.36 -14.15
C GLU A 25 1.91 22.74 -14.72
N GLU A 26 0.64 23.17 -14.66
CA GLU A 26 0.24 24.52 -15.06
C GLU A 26 0.92 25.60 -14.18
N CYS A 27 0.92 25.41 -12.86
CA CYS A 27 1.56 26.33 -11.93
C CYS A 27 3.07 26.43 -12.19
N ALA A 28 3.74 25.30 -12.37
CA ALA A 28 5.16 25.19 -12.63
C ALA A 28 5.53 25.84 -13.98
N ALA A 29 4.75 25.63 -15.04
CA ALA A 29 4.97 26.25 -16.35
C ALA A 29 4.97 27.79 -16.26
N ARG A 30 4.16 28.36 -15.37
CA ARG A 30 4.10 29.80 -15.09
C ARG A 30 5.12 30.28 -14.05
N ARG A 31 6.05 29.42 -13.63
CA ARG A 31 7.01 29.67 -12.53
C ARG A 31 6.32 30.10 -11.24
N GLY A 32 5.11 29.62 -11.02
CA GLY A 32 4.36 29.86 -9.81
C GLY A 32 4.93 29.04 -8.65
N ARG A 33 4.70 29.55 -7.43
CA ARG A 33 4.98 28.80 -6.21
C ARG A 33 3.75 27.98 -5.83
N TYR A 34 3.92 26.67 -5.74
CA TYR A 34 2.89 25.73 -5.31
C TYR A 34 3.15 25.30 -3.88
N CYS A 35 2.14 25.37 -3.02
CA CYS A 35 2.22 24.90 -1.65
C CYS A 35 1.23 23.77 -1.40
N LEU A 36 1.68 22.74 -0.71
CA LEU A 36 0.88 21.61 -0.27
C LEU A 36 0.88 21.56 1.27
N GLY A 37 -0.31 21.49 1.85
CA GLY A 37 -0.51 21.45 3.29
C GLY A 37 -1.72 20.64 3.72
N THR A 38 -1.68 20.26 4.99
CA THR A 38 -2.78 19.69 5.75
C THR A 38 -3.28 20.71 6.76
N PHE A 39 -4.60 20.88 6.82
CA PHE A 39 -5.26 21.82 7.70
C PHE A 39 -6.33 21.14 8.54
N ASP A 40 -6.38 21.46 9.82
CA ASP A 40 -7.50 21.10 10.69
C ASP A 40 -8.58 22.19 10.61
N LEU A 41 -9.83 21.78 10.42
CA LEU A 41 -11.00 22.66 10.44
C LEU A 41 -11.33 23.04 11.88
N MET A 42 -11.68 24.31 12.08
CA MET A 42 -12.08 24.87 13.37
C MET A 42 -13.47 25.53 13.27
N PRO A 43 -14.27 25.48 14.34
CA PRO A 43 -15.57 26.17 14.37
C PRO A 43 -15.37 27.69 14.30
N HIS A 44 -16.28 28.39 13.63
CA HIS A 44 -16.24 29.85 13.52
C HIS A 44 -17.63 30.49 13.48
N GLN A 45 -18.35 30.37 12.37
CA GLN A 45 -19.72 30.91 12.18
C GLN A 45 -20.75 29.82 11.90
N ASN A 46 -20.33 28.68 11.37
CA ASN A 46 -21.21 27.58 10.99
C ASN A 46 -21.01 26.34 11.89
N ASP A 47 -21.43 26.46 13.15
CA ASP A 47 -21.30 25.38 14.14
C ASP A 47 -22.07 24.12 13.76
N ARG A 48 -23.20 24.27 13.04
CA ARG A 48 -23.97 23.13 12.53
C ARG A 48 -23.12 22.30 11.57
N LEU A 49 -22.51 22.92 10.56
CA LEU A 49 -21.66 22.22 9.59
C LEU A 49 -20.48 21.54 10.29
N TYR A 50 -19.83 22.23 11.24
CA TYR A 50 -18.74 21.65 12.00
C TYR A 50 -19.18 20.41 12.79
N SER A 51 -20.37 20.42 13.41
CA SER A 51 -20.90 19.26 14.13
C SER A 51 -21.18 18.06 13.20
N VAL A 52 -21.65 18.31 11.98
CA VAL A 52 -21.86 17.28 10.96
C VAL A 52 -20.52 16.67 10.53
N ILE A 53 -19.51 17.51 10.28
CA ILE A 53 -18.15 17.06 9.95
C ILE A 53 -17.59 16.17 11.06
N GLN A 54 -17.71 16.57 12.32
CA GLN A 54 -17.23 15.78 13.45
C GLN A 54 -17.94 14.43 13.56
N HIS A 55 -19.26 14.42 13.39
CA HIS A 55 -20.05 13.18 13.45
C HIS A 55 -19.67 12.23 12.32
N LEU A 56 -19.51 12.74 11.10
CA LEU A 56 -19.14 11.95 9.93
C LEU A 56 -17.72 11.37 10.05
N SER A 57 -16.82 12.13 10.66
CA SER A 57 -15.43 11.73 10.92
C SER A 57 -15.26 10.75 12.07
N ALA A 58 -16.31 10.51 12.88
CA ALA A 58 -16.28 9.55 13.97
C ALA A 58 -16.43 8.10 13.47
N ASP A 59 -16.91 7.90 12.24
CA ASP A 59 -16.99 6.58 11.61
C ASP A 59 -15.60 6.12 11.15
N ARG A 60 -15.19 4.92 11.58
CA ARG A 60 -13.88 4.33 11.28
C ARG A 60 -13.71 3.94 9.81
N TYR A 61 -14.82 3.80 9.07
CA TYR A 61 -14.81 3.45 7.65
C TYR A 61 -14.86 4.68 6.72
N ARG A 62 -14.90 5.89 7.29
CA ARG A 62 -14.85 7.15 6.56
C ARG A 62 -13.52 7.84 6.78
N PHE A 63 -13.16 8.74 5.86
CA PHE A 63 -12.02 9.60 6.09
C PHE A 63 -12.29 10.56 7.25
N ASN A 64 -11.24 11.12 7.83
CA ASN A 64 -11.41 12.19 8.82
C ASN A 64 -11.64 13.52 8.09
N HIS A 65 -12.90 13.94 7.98
CA HIS A 65 -13.30 15.20 7.33
C HIS A 65 -13.00 16.44 8.17
N THR A 66 -12.57 16.32 9.43
CA THR A 66 -12.07 17.47 10.19
C THR A 66 -10.72 17.95 9.67
N ARG A 67 -10.05 17.15 8.83
CA ARG A 67 -8.75 17.44 8.27
C ARG A 67 -8.85 17.49 6.75
N ILE A 68 -8.50 18.64 6.19
CA ILE A 68 -8.53 18.88 4.74
C ILE A 68 -7.11 19.09 4.22
N HIS A 69 -6.90 18.72 2.96
CA HIS A 69 -5.63 18.86 2.29
C HIS A 69 -5.77 19.82 1.11
N ARG A 70 -4.83 20.76 1.02
CA ARG A 70 -4.83 21.80 -0.01
C ARG A 70 -3.49 21.81 -0.71
N GLY A 71 -3.52 21.74 -2.03
CA GLY A 71 -2.38 22.02 -2.91
C GLY A 71 -2.74 23.23 -3.75
N LEU A 72 -2.13 24.39 -3.52
CA LEU A 72 -2.53 25.61 -4.21
C LEU A 72 -1.35 26.29 -4.91
N CYS A 73 -1.60 26.80 -6.10
CA CYS A 73 -0.69 27.70 -6.79
C CYS A 73 -0.89 29.12 -6.26
N LEU A 74 0.05 29.62 -5.47
CA LEU A 74 -0.10 30.89 -4.75
C LEU A 74 -0.36 32.10 -5.66
N PRO A 75 0.33 32.25 -6.83
CA PRO A 75 0.11 33.42 -7.69
C PRO A 75 -1.24 33.46 -8.39
N SER A 76 -1.91 32.31 -8.58
CA SER A 76 -3.23 32.25 -9.22
C SER A 76 -4.34 32.22 -8.17
N SER A 77 -4.38 31.18 -7.35
CA SER A 77 -5.50 30.89 -6.45
C SER A 77 -5.49 31.79 -5.21
N CYS A 78 -4.30 32.30 -4.84
CA CYS A 78 -4.09 33.13 -3.66
C CYS A 78 -3.67 34.57 -3.97
N ALA A 79 -3.96 35.08 -5.18
CA ALA A 79 -3.57 36.42 -5.61
C ALA A 79 -4.16 37.56 -4.73
N HIS A 80 -5.28 37.28 -4.05
CA HIS A 80 -5.98 38.22 -3.16
C HIS A 80 -5.29 38.38 -1.79
N VAL A 81 -4.48 37.40 -1.38
CA VAL A 81 -3.69 37.48 -0.14
C VAL A 81 -2.28 37.92 -0.49
N ARG A 82 -1.71 38.82 0.32
CA ARG A 82 -0.32 39.24 0.19
C ARG A 82 0.38 39.06 1.53
N ASP A 83 1.25 38.06 1.59
CA ASP A 83 2.15 37.85 2.72
C ASP A 83 3.55 37.50 2.19
N PRO A 84 4.63 38.09 2.75
CA PRO A 84 5.98 37.82 2.29
C PRO A 84 6.42 36.37 2.54
N SER A 85 5.87 35.70 3.55
CA SER A 85 6.22 34.32 3.84
C SER A 85 5.30 33.36 3.07
N PRO A 86 5.84 32.39 2.29
CA PRO A 86 4.98 31.46 1.55
C PRO A 86 4.11 30.60 2.47
N ARG A 87 4.58 30.29 3.69
CA ARG A 87 3.79 29.57 4.70
C ARG A 87 2.59 30.37 5.15
N ALA A 88 2.76 31.64 5.54
CA ALA A 88 1.62 32.44 6.00
C ALA A 88 0.72 32.87 4.84
N HIS A 89 1.28 33.15 3.65
CA HIS A 89 0.48 33.41 2.44
C HIS A 89 -0.46 32.24 2.15
N PHE A 90 0.08 31.02 2.13
CA PHE A 90 -0.69 29.81 1.91
C PHE A 90 -1.73 29.58 3.02
N SER A 91 -1.33 29.70 4.28
CA SER A 91 -2.25 29.49 5.41
C SER A 91 -3.39 30.49 5.45
N ALA A 92 -3.11 31.77 5.19
CA ALA A 92 -4.11 32.83 5.18
C ALA A 92 -5.06 32.68 3.98
N CYS A 93 -4.56 32.27 2.82
CA CYS A 93 -5.38 32.00 1.64
C CYS A 93 -6.38 30.86 1.88
N VAL A 94 -5.91 29.72 2.39
CA VAL A 94 -6.79 28.58 2.71
C VAL A 94 -7.82 28.95 3.77
N ASN A 95 -7.40 29.70 4.80
CA ASN A 95 -8.32 30.18 5.84
C ASN A 95 -9.38 31.11 5.27
N HIS A 96 -8.99 32.07 4.42
CA HIS A 96 -9.92 33.00 3.77
C HIS A 96 -10.95 32.26 2.92
N MET A 97 -10.50 31.38 2.01
CA MET A 97 -11.39 30.59 1.16
C MET A 97 -12.37 29.73 1.97
N THR A 98 -11.88 29.08 3.02
CA THR A 98 -12.72 28.18 3.85
C THR A 98 -13.71 28.97 4.68
N ARG A 99 -13.31 30.13 5.20
CA ARG A 99 -14.17 31.02 5.97
C ARG A 99 -15.29 31.60 5.12
N ASP A 100 -14.96 32.07 3.92
CA ASP A 100 -15.93 32.68 3.00
C ASP A 100 -16.94 31.66 2.48
N GLN A 101 -16.48 30.45 2.12
CA GLN A 101 -17.34 29.45 1.49
C GLN A 101 -18.16 28.65 2.51
N TYR A 102 -17.60 28.35 3.69
CA TYR A 102 -18.20 27.41 4.64
C TYR A 102 -18.50 28.01 6.02
N GLY A 103 -18.00 29.22 6.32
CA GLY A 103 -18.12 29.80 7.65
C GLY A 103 -17.29 29.07 8.71
N LEU A 104 -16.20 28.41 8.30
CA LEU A 104 -15.27 27.67 9.15
C LEU A 104 -13.87 28.28 9.08
N GLU A 105 -13.09 28.13 10.15
CA GLU A 105 -11.68 28.50 10.15
C GLU A 105 -10.78 27.29 9.92
N THR A 106 -9.52 27.54 9.58
CA THR A 106 -8.52 26.50 9.35
C THR A 106 -7.26 26.81 10.12
N ASN A 107 -6.63 25.77 10.66
CA ASN A 107 -5.29 25.86 11.22
C ASN A 107 -4.33 24.98 10.42
N LEU A 108 -3.18 25.53 10.04
CA LEU A 108 -2.15 24.79 9.31
C LEU A 108 -1.45 23.80 10.25
N THR A 109 -1.82 22.53 10.17
CA THR A 109 -1.25 21.45 10.97
C THR A 109 0.14 21.07 10.47
N GLU A 110 0.26 20.88 9.15
CA GLU A 110 1.49 20.45 8.51
C GLU A 110 1.62 21.10 7.14
N LEU A 111 2.78 21.68 6.87
CA LEU A 111 3.16 22.14 5.54
C LEU A 111 4.09 21.08 4.94
N GLN A 112 3.64 20.34 3.93
CA GLN A 112 4.49 19.34 3.29
C GLN A 112 5.60 20.00 2.48
N TYR A 113 5.25 20.94 1.60
CA TYR A 113 6.24 21.72 0.85
C TYR A 113 5.64 22.96 0.22
N CYS A 114 6.50 23.93 -0.11
CA CYS A 114 6.24 25.00 -1.05
C CYS A 114 7.37 25.01 -2.08
N ARG A 115 7.07 24.80 -3.37
CA ARG A 115 8.08 24.61 -4.42
C ARG A 115 7.77 25.45 -5.66
N ILE A 116 8.82 25.74 -6.42
CA ILE A 116 8.76 26.40 -7.74
C ILE A 116 9.32 25.42 -8.79
N ALA A 117 8.99 25.64 -10.05
CA ALA A 117 9.62 24.92 -11.16
C ALA A 117 11.16 24.98 -11.08
N GLY A 118 11.81 23.82 -11.08
CA GLY A 118 13.26 23.69 -10.94
C GLY A 118 13.73 23.28 -9.54
N ASP A 119 12.85 23.31 -8.52
CA ASP A 119 13.16 22.77 -7.20
C ASP A 119 13.22 21.24 -7.26
N THR A 120 14.41 20.69 -7.39
CA THR A 120 14.63 19.24 -7.31
C THR A 120 14.71 18.81 -5.86
N GLN A 121 13.94 17.79 -5.49
CA GLN A 121 14.10 17.14 -4.19
C GLN A 121 15.43 16.35 -4.21
N PRO A 122 16.32 16.54 -3.22
CA PRO A 122 17.53 15.75 -3.14
C PRO A 122 17.16 14.29 -2.88
N VAL A 123 17.94 13.37 -3.47
CA VAL A 123 17.82 11.94 -3.23
C VAL A 123 18.04 11.68 -1.74
N ASP A 124 17.06 11.09 -1.08
CA ASP A 124 17.15 10.82 0.35
C ASP A 124 17.76 9.44 0.65
N ARG A 125 17.94 9.14 1.94
CA ARG A 125 18.48 7.85 2.37
C ARG A 125 17.56 6.68 2.01
N TRP A 126 16.26 6.90 1.98
CA TRP A 126 15.26 5.87 1.70
C TRP A 126 15.23 5.54 0.21
N ASP A 127 15.35 6.55 -0.65
CA ASP A 127 15.51 6.42 -2.10
C ASP A 127 16.75 5.57 -2.42
N LEU A 128 17.90 5.89 -1.80
CA LEU A 128 19.12 5.11 -1.95
C LEU A 128 18.95 3.68 -1.42
N THR A 129 18.33 3.51 -0.26
CA THR A 129 18.10 2.19 0.34
C THR A 129 17.24 1.33 -0.58
N PHE A 130 16.14 1.88 -1.11
CA PHE A 130 15.26 1.22 -2.05
C PHE A 130 16.00 0.85 -3.35
N LEU A 131 16.80 1.76 -3.88
CA LEU A 131 17.62 1.53 -5.08
C LEU A 131 18.61 0.39 -4.87
N TYR A 132 19.35 0.38 -3.76
CA TYR A 132 20.33 -0.68 -3.47
C TYR A 132 19.67 -2.04 -3.26
N VAL A 133 18.57 -2.11 -2.50
CA VAL A 133 17.86 -3.37 -2.24
C VAL A 133 17.29 -3.93 -3.55
N THR A 134 16.60 -3.10 -4.33
CA THR A 134 16.00 -3.51 -5.61
C THR A 134 17.09 -3.89 -6.62
N GLY A 135 18.15 -3.10 -6.70
CA GLY A 135 19.31 -3.37 -7.55
C GLY A 135 19.99 -4.69 -7.22
N LEU A 136 20.18 -5.00 -5.93
CA LEU A 136 20.75 -6.28 -5.48
C LEU A 136 19.86 -7.47 -5.83
N LEU A 137 18.54 -7.33 -5.65
CA LEU A 137 17.59 -8.38 -6.01
C LEU A 137 17.57 -8.63 -7.53
N LEU A 138 17.58 -7.58 -8.34
CA LEU A 138 17.65 -7.69 -9.80
C LEU A 138 18.97 -8.31 -10.24
N LEU A 139 20.09 -7.89 -9.66
CA LEU A 139 21.41 -8.45 -9.94
C LEU A 139 21.46 -9.94 -9.60
N ALA A 140 20.94 -10.35 -8.43
CA ALA A 140 20.88 -11.76 -8.06
C ALA A 140 20.06 -12.57 -9.06
N ASN A 141 18.91 -12.04 -9.53
CA ASN A 141 18.10 -12.69 -10.56
C ASN A 141 18.82 -12.80 -11.90
N ILE A 142 19.55 -11.76 -12.33
CA ILE A 142 20.34 -11.77 -13.56
C ILE A 142 21.45 -12.82 -13.46
N VAL A 143 22.26 -12.78 -12.38
CA VAL A 143 23.37 -13.71 -12.15
C VAL A 143 22.86 -15.15 -12.09
N GLY A 144 21.79 -15.42 -11.34
CA GLY A 144 21.20 -16.75 -11.22
C GLY A 144 20.63 -17.28 -12.53
N THR A 145 19.98 -16.40 -13.30
CA THR A 145 19.40 -16.77 -14.61
C THR A 145 20.49 -17.04 -15.64
N THR A 146 21.49 -16.17 -15.75
CA THR A 146 22.63 -16.35 -16.66
C THR A 146 23.43 -17.61 -16.31
N TYR A 147 23.72 -17.83 -15.02
CA TYR A 147 24.38 -19.05 -14.56
C TYR A 147 23.60 -20.31 -14.98
N HIS A 148 22.27 -20.32 -14.78
CA HIS A 148 21.44 -21.46 -15.15
C HIS A 148 21.40 -21.73 -16.67
N LEU A 149 21.42 -20.68 -17.50
CA LEU A 149 21.41 -20.82 -18.96
C LEU A 149 22.78 -21.22 -19.53
N MET A 150 23.87 -20.76 -18.91
CA MET A 150 25.24 -21.04 -19.36
C MET A 150 25.81 -22.33 -18.81
N ALA A 151 25.29 -22.84 -17.70
CA ALA A 151 25.77 -24.08 -17.13
C ALA A 151 25.45 -25.26 -18.07
N SER A 152 26.50 -25.99 -18.48
CA SER A 152 26.38 -27.20 -19.29
C SER A 152 25.51 -28.23 -18.58
N LYS A 153 24.68 -28.97 -19.34
CA LYS A 153 23.70 -29.95 -18.84
C LYS A 153 24.30 -31.10 -18.02
N ASP A 154 25.62 -31.29 -18.07
CA ASP A 154 26.31 -32.42 -17.45
C ASP A 154 26.98 -32.09 -16.10
N GLY A 155 26.93 -30.83 -15.65
CA GLY A 155 27.51 -30.38 -14.38
C GLY A 155 26.52 -30.34 -13.21
N THR A 156 27.03 -30.54 -11.99
CA THR A 156 26.22 -30.29 -10.77
C THR A 156 26.01 -28.80 -10.59
N LEU A 157 24.77 -28.34 -10.84
CA LEU A 157 24.38 -26.95 -10.67
C LEU A 157 24.44 -26.54 -9.19
N ILE A 158 25.00 -25.36 -8.92
CA ILE A 158 24.97 -24.74 -7.60
C ILE A 158 23.54 -24.29 -7.30
N LYS A 159 22.86 -25.02 -6.42
CA LYS A 159 21.43 -24.83 -6.10
C LYS A 159 21.10 -23.41 -5.65
N GLN A 160 22.01 -22.77 -4.89
CA GLN A 160 21.84 -21.43 -4.37
C GLN A 160 21.80 -20.37 -5.48
N LEU A 161 22.56 -20.55 -6.56
CA LEU A 161 22.55 -19.64 -7.71
C LEU A 161 21.31 -19.89 -8.57
N VAL A 162 20.94 -21.16 -8.77
CA VAL A 162 19.74 -21.53 -9.52
C VAL A 162 18.44 -21.07 -8.82
N ALA A 163 18.42 -20.95 -7.50
CA ALA A 163 17.27 -20.42 -6.76
C ALA A 163 16.89 -18.98 -7.17
N TRP A 164 17.83 -18.21 -7.71
CA TRP A 164 17.59 -16.88 -8.27
C TRP A 164 17.28 -16.89 -9.78
N SER A 165 17.25 -18.06 -10.43
CA SER A 165 16.93 -18.16 -11.85
C SER A 165 15.43 -18.00 -12.08
N VAL A 166 15.04 -16.95 -12.83
CA VAL A 166 13.64 -16.72 -13.18
C VAL A 166 13.09 -17.88 -14.04
N VAL A 167 13.91 -18.41 -14.94
CA VAL A 167 13.54 -19.52 -15.83
C VAL A 167 13.27 -20.79 -15.04
N ASP A 168 14.16 -21.14 -14.10
CA ASP A 168 13.96 -22.34 -13.29
C ASP A 168 12.79 -22.18 -12.32
N ASN A 169 12.64 -21.01 -11.70
CA ASN A 169 11.51 -20.72 -10.82
C ASN A 169 10.17 -20.81 -11.55
N TRP A 170 10.08 -20.30 -12.78
CA TRP A 170 8.89 -20.42 -13.62
C TRP A 170 8.59 -21.88 -13.99
N ARG A 171 9.62 -22.64 -14.39
CA ARG A 171 9.48 -24.08 -14.67
C ARG A 171 8.96 -24.84 -13.46
N ARG A 172 9.50 -24.57 -12.27
CA ARG A 172 9.06 -25.20 -11.01
C ARG A 172 7.62 -24.85 -10.65
N LEU A 173 7.21 -23.60 -10.86
CA LEU A 173 5.85 -23.15 -10.60
C LEU A 173 4.83 -23.88 -11.49
N THR A 174 5.22 -24.24 -12.71
CA THR A 174 4.33 -24.81 -13.74
C THR A 174 4.47 -26.32 -13.94
N VAL A 175 5.47 -26.96 -13.33
CA VAL A 175 5.76 -28.37 -13.55
C VAL A 175 4.70 -29.30 -12.93
N ASN A 176 4.17 -30.19 -13.77
CA ASN A 176 3.22 -31.21 -13.36
C ASN A 176 3.93 -32.42 -12.73
N HIS A 177 3.83 -32.55 -11.41
CA HIS A 177 4.37 -33.70 -10.67
C HIS A 177 3.47 -34.96 -10.78
N SER A 178 2.69 -35.12 -11.85
CA SER A 178 1.77 -36.26 -12.03
C SER A 178 2.50 -37.54 -12.46
N ASN A 179 3.66 -37.41 -13.10
CA ASN A 179 4.38 -38.54 -13.68
C ASN A 179 5.67 -38.77 -12.86
N GLY A 180 5.57 -39.53 -11.76
CA GLY A 180 6.73 -40.02 -10.99
C GLY A 180 6.99 -39.44 -9.60
N GLY A 181 6.08 -38.62 -9.05
CA GLY A 181 6.16 -38.11 -7.66
C GLY A 181 5.29 -38.89 -6.67
N ASP A 182 5.55 -38.75 -5.37
CA ASP A 182 4.73 -39.35 -4.30
C ASP A 182 3.26 -38.93 -4.45
N ALA A 183 2.36 -39.90 -4.62
CA ALA A 183 0.93 -39.66 -4.84
C ALA A 183 0.32 -38.79 -3.72
N ARG A 184 0.84 -38.90 -2.50
CA ARG A 184 0.43 -38.10 -1.33
C ARG A 184 0.72 -36.60 -1.51
N LEU A 185 1.87 -36.25 -2.06
CA LEU A 185 2.25 -34.87 -2.38
C LEU A 185 1.48 -34.34 -3.60
N SER A 186 1.15 -35.24 -4.55
CA SER A 186 0.35 -34.88 -5.72
C SER A 186 -1.08 -34.46 -5.36
N ALA A 187 -1.66 -35.04 -4.31
CA ALA A 187 -2.99 -34.69 -3.79
C ALA A 187 -3.04 -33.27 -3.18
N LEU A 188 -1.90 -32.72 -2.76
CA LEU A 188 -1.79 -31.37 -2.17
C LEU A 188 -1.54 -30.27 -3.22
N LYS A 189 -1.51 -30.59 -4.51
CA LYS A 189 -1.33 -29.61 -5.61
C LYS A 189 -2.34 -28.45 -5.55
N PRO A 190 -3.65 -28.66 -5.31
CA PRO A 190 -4.61 -27.57 -5.22
C PRO A 190 -4.26 -26.56 -4.11
N LEU A 191 -3.73 -27.03 -2.98
CA LEU A 191 -3.29 -26.15 -1.88
C LEU A 191 -2.07 -25.30 -2.27
N GLN A 192 -1.13 -25.84 -3.06
CA GLN A 192 -0.01 -25.05 -3.57
C GLN A 192 -0.47 -24.01 -4.59
N GLY A 193 -1.40 -24.37 -5.48
CA GLY A 193 -2.01 -23.42 -6.42
C GLY A 193 -2.77 -22.30 -5.69
N MET A 194 -3.54 -22.65 -4.65
CA MET A 194 -4.22 -21.68 -3.80
C MET A 194 -3.24 -20.69 -3.18
N LYS A 195 -2.08 -21.14 -2.69
CA LYS A 195 -1.05 -20.24 -2.13
C LYS A 195 -0.50 -19.26 -3.15
N ALA A 196 -0.24 -19.72 -4.38
CA ALA A 196 0.21 -18.84 -5.46
C ALA A 196 -0.85 -17.79 -5.80
N LEU A 197 -2.12 -18.20 -5.93
CA LEU A 197 -3.24 -17.29 -6.15
C LEU A 197 -3.41 -16.29 -5.01
N THR A 198 -3.35 -16.74 -3.75
CA THR A 198 -3.43 -15.87 -2.57
C THR A 198 -2.31 -14.83 -2.58
N LEU A 199 -1.08 -15.19 -2.97
CA LEU A 199 0.02 -14.23 -3.07
C LEU A 199 -0.28 -13.13 -4.10
N VAL A 200 -0.83 -13.50 -5.27
CA VAL A 200 -1.24 -12.53 -6.30
C VAL A 200 -2.33 -11.59 -5.78
N LEU A 201 -3.36 -12.14 -5.10
CA LEU A 201 -4.43 -11.35 -4.50
C LEU A 201 -3.89 -10.37 -3.43
N VAL A 202 -2.93 -10.82 -2.61
CA VAL A 202 -2.29 -9.97 -1.61
C VAL A 202 -1.51 -8.82 -2.26
N VAL A 203 -0.76 -9.09 -3.33
CA VAL A 203 -0.04 -8.04 -4.07
C VAL A 203 -1.03 -7.01 -4.64
N MET A 204 -2.11 -7.46 -5.29
CA MET A 204 -3.15 -6.55 -5.79
C MET A 204 -3.80 -5.73 -4.68
N ALA A 205 -4.11 -6.35 -3.54
CA ALA A 205 -4.70 -5.64 -2.39
C ALA A 205 -3.78 -4.55 -1.84
N HIS A 206 -2.46 -4.79 -1.76
CA HIS A 206 -1.49 -3.78 -1.32
C HIS A 206 -1.35 -2.64 -2.33
N SER A 207 -1.43 -2.94 -3.63
CA SER A 207 -1.46 -1.90 -4.67
C SER A 207 -2.68 -0.99 -4.53
N VAL A 208 -3.86 -1.56 -4.25
CA VAL A 208 -5.10 -0.78 -4.00
C VAL A 208 -4.98 0.03 -2.72
N LEU A 209 -4.45 -0.55 -1.64
CA LEU A 209 -4.23 0.15 -0.38
C LEU A 209 -3.28 1.34 -0.56
N ALA A 210 -2.19 1.17 -1.31
CA ALA A 210 -1.25 2.25 -1.61
C ALA A 210 -1.95 3.42 -2.31
N TYR A 211 -2.91 3.14 -3.20
CA TYR A 211 -3.73 4.17 -3.85
C TYR A 211 -4.59 4.94 -2.83
N HIS A 212 -5.18 4.26 -1.84
CA HIS A 212 -5.95 4.90 -0.78
C HIS A 212 -5.13 5.80 0.16
N LEU A 213 -3.81 5.63 0.21
CA LEU A 213 -2.91 6.48 1.00
C LEU A 213 -2.56 7.80 0.30
N THR A 214 -3.02 8.01 -0.93
CA THR A 214 -2.76 9.23 -1.72
C THR A 214 -3.95 10.18 -1.74
N TYR A 215 -3.78 11.38 -2.29
CA TYR A 215 -4.86 12.35 -2.44
C TYR A 215 -5.86 11.90 -3.51
N LEU A 216 -7.10 11.64 -3.09
CA LEU A 216 -8.14 11.06 -3.95
C LEU A 216 -9.06 12.14 -4.54
N TYR A 217 -9.36 12.05 -5.84
CA TYR A 217 -10.34 12.96 -6.45
C TYR A 217 -11.77 12.73 -5.94
N ASN A 218 -12.16 11.46 -5.73
CA ASN A 218 -13.48 11.08 -5.23
C ASN A 218 -13.36 10.19 -3.98
N PRO A 219 -13.13 10.77 -2.78
CA PRO A 219 -13.02 10.00 -1.53
C PRO A 219 -14.32 9.25 -1.21
N ARG A 220 -15.48 9.83 -1.55
CA ARG A 220 -16.80 9.26 -1.27
C ARG A 220 -16.99 7.86 -1.86
N PHE A 221 -16.48 7.63 -3.08
CA PHE A 221 -16.54 6.31 -3.72
C PHE A 221 -15.88 5.23 -2.84
N PHE A 222 -14.76 5.56 -2.21
CA PHE A 222 -14.02 4.62 -1.36
C PHE A 222 -14.65 4.45 0.03
N GLU A 223 -15.19 5.53 0.60
CA GLU A 223 -15.97 5.44 1.85
C GLU A 223 -17.20 4.53 1.67
N GLN A 224 -17.95 4.72 0.58
CA GLN A 224 -19.10 3.88 0.24
C GLN A 224 -18.70 2.43 -0.06
N SER A 225 -17.60 2.23 -0.79
CA SER A 225 -17.08 0.90 -1.07
C SER A 225 -16.71 0.14 0.20
N SER A 226 -16.17 0.83 1.21
CA SER A 226 -15.77 0.22 2.50
C SER A 226 -16.96 -0.31 3.30
N HIS A 227 -18.18 0.20 3.06
CA HIS A 227 -19.40 -0.30 3.69
C HIS A 227 -19.96 -1.58 3.05
N HIS A 228 -19.48 -1.99 1.85
CA HIS A 228 -19.88 -3.27 1.27
C HIS A 228 -19.21 -4.44 2.00
N ILE A 229 -19.99 -5.46 2.36
CA ILE A 229 -19.55 -6.63 3.15
C ILE A 229 -18.31 -7.31 2.56
N LEU A 230 -18.26 -7.49 1.23
CA LEU A 230 -17.11 -8.11 0.56
C LEU A 230 -15.85 -7.25 0.66
N SER A 231 -16.00 -5.93 0.54
CA SER A 231 -14.89 -4.97 0.67
C SER A 231 -14.38 -4.93 2.11
N ALA A 232 -15.29 -4.86 3.09
CA ALA A 232 -14.95 -4.91 4.51
C ALA A 232 -14.20 -6.20 4.89
N TYR A 233 -14.59 -7.34 4.32
CA TYR A 233 -13.86 -8.60 4.49
C TYR A 233 -12.45 -8.54 3.87
N MET A 234 -12.30 -7.98 2.66
CA MET A 234 -11.00 -7.84 2.00
C MET A 234 -10.08 -6.83 2.71
N GLN A 235 -10.64 -5.76 3.30
CA GLN A 235 -9.91 -4.81 4.13
C GLN A 235 -9.48 -5.43 5.47
N ASN A 236 -10.17 -6.49 5.94
CA ASN A 236 -9.71 -7.30 7.06
C ASN A 236 -8.58 -8.26 6.63
N GLY A 237 -7.44 -7.69 6.24
CA GLY A 237 -6.28 -8.42 5.75
C GLY A 237 -5.75 -9.46 6.73
N THR A 238 -6.04 -9.32 8.04
CA THR A 238 -5.69 -10.28 9.08
C THR A 238 -6.23 -11.68 8.77
N SER A 239 -7.48 -11.81 8.32
CA SER A 239 -8.09 -13.12 8.03
C SER A 239 -7.39 -13.85 6.87
N ILE A 240 -6.99 -13.10 5.84
CA ILE A 240 -6.26 -13.64 4.68
C ILE A 240 -4.87 -14.14 5.12
N VAL A 241 -4.14 -13.32 5.88
CA VAL A 241 -2.80 -13.67 6.39
C VAL A 241 -2.87 -14.88 7.32
N GLN A 242 -3.85 -14.93 8.23
CA GLN A 242 -4.04 -16.08 9.13
C GLN A 242 -4.32 -17.37 8.35
N THR A 243 -5.17 -17.32 7.32
CA THR A 243 -5.45 -18.47 6.46
C THR A 243 -4.18 -18.96 5.76
N PHE A 244 -3.38 -18.03 5.23
CA PHE A 244 -2.10 -18.37 4.59
C PHE A 244 -1.10 -19.02 5.55
N ILE A 245 -1.00 -18.50 6.78
CA ILE A 245 -0.14 -19.06 7.84
C ILE A 245 -0.63 -20.46 8.21
N MET A 246 -1.92 -20.65 8.44
CA MET A 246 -2.50 -21.94 8.82
C MET A 246 -2.25 -23.02 7.75
N VAL A 247 -2.53 -22.73 6.47
CA VAL A 247 -2.27 -23.67 5.36
C VAL A 247 -0.78 -23.97 5.24
N SER A 248 0.08 -22.96 5.40
CA SER A 248 1.54 -23.15 5.34
C SER A 248 2.07 -24.01 6.49
N SER A 249 1.56 -23.81 7.71
CA SER A 249 1.91 -24.60 8.88
C SER A 249 1.44 -26.05 8.76
N PHE A 250 0.23 -26.27 8.26
CA PHE A 250 -0.28 -27.61 7.94
C PHE A 250 0.63 -28.33 6.95
N LEU A 251 0.96 -27.69 5.83
CA LEU A 251 1.85 -28.28 4.82
C LEU A 251 3.25 -28.57 5.37
N LEU A 252 3.80 -27.71 6.23
CA LEU A 252 5.09 -27.96 6.87
C LEU A 252 5.02 -29.18 7.79
N ALA A 253 4.01 -29.25 8.67
CA ALA A 253 3.82 -30.38 9.58
C ALA A 253 3.63 -31.69 8.79
N TYR A 254 2.81 -31.67 7.73
CA TYR A 254 2.59 -32.83 6.88
C TYR A 254 3.88 -33.32 6.20
N ASN A 255 4.68 -32.41 5.63
CA ASN A 255 5.96 -32.76 5.00
C ASN A 255 6.99 -33.30 6.02
N LEU A 256 7.00 -32.77 7.25
CA LEU A 256 7.86 -33.27 8.32
C LEU A 256 7.47 -34.67 8.77
N LEU A 257 6.17 -34.94 8.91
CA LEU A 257 5.64 -36.27 9.25
C LEU A 257 5.93 -37.29 8.15
N LEU A 258 5.77 -36.91 6.87
CA LEU A 258 6.19 -37.74 5.75
C LEU A 258 7.69 -38.04 5.78
N HIS A 259 8.52 -37.02 6.00
CA HIS A 259 9.98 -37.21 6.07
C HIS A 259 10.39 -38.15 7.21
N ALA A 260 9.72 -38.06 8.36
CA ALA A 260 9.94 -38.95 9.51
C ALA A 260 9.47 -40.38 9.23
N ALA A 261 8.33 -40.56 8.55
CA ALA A 261 7.83 -41.87 8.14
C ALA A 261 8.77 -42.55 7.14
N ASP A 262 9.28 -41.80 6.16
CA ASP A 262 10.20 -42.33 5.13
C ASP A 262 11.64 -42.52 5.68
N ASN A 263 11.99 -41.88 6.81
CA ASN A 263 13.31 -41.96 7.44
C ASN A 263 13.20 -42.30 8.94
N PRO A 264 12.86 -43.55 9.32
CA PRO A 264 12.58 -43.92 10.71
C PRO A 264 13.78 -43.76 11.67
N LYS A 265 15.01 -43.63 11.13
CA LYS A 265 16.23 -43.35 11.92
C LYS A 265 16.39 -41.88 12.32
N LYS A 266 15.63 -40.96 11.73
CA LYS A 266 15.71 -39.52 12.01
C LYS A 266 14.53 -39.11 12.89
N GLN A 267 14.79 -38.88 14.18
CA GLN A 267 13.78 -38.33 15.07
C GLN A 267 13.49 -36.86 14.74
N LEU A 268 12.21 -36.49 14.83
CA LEU A 268 11.79 -35.10 14.74
C LEU A 268 12.41 -34.31 15.89
N SER A 269 13.18 -33.27 15.56
CA SER A 269 13.86 -32.43 16.54
C SER A 269 13.75 -30.96 16.15
N LEU A 270 13.71 -30.07 17.13
CA LEU A 270 13.80 -28.61 16.92
C LEU A 270 15.05 -28.21 16.12
N LYS A 271 16.11 -29.02 16.14
CA LYS A 271 17.32 -28.83 15.31
C LYS A 271 17.05 -28.90 13.80
N MET A 272 15.91 -29.45 13.38
CA MET A 272 15.50 -29.48 11.97
C MET A 272 14.92 -28.15 11.50
N PHE A 273 14.39 -27.32 12.39
CA PHE A 273 13.77 -26.04 12.05
C PHE A 273 14.67 -25.09 11.24
N PRO A 274 15.92 -24.78 11.65
CA PRO A 274 16.79 -23.92 10.87
C PRO A 274 17.16 -24.53 9.51
N ARG A 275 17.27 -25.87 9.42
CA ARG A 275 17.49 -26.56 8.13
C ARG A 275 16.27 -26.46 7.22
N CYS A 276 15.06 -26.59 7.75
CA CYS A 276 13.82 -26.40 7.00
C CYS A 276 13.68 -24.95 6.51
N LEU A 277 14.08 -23.97 7.32
CA LEU A 277 14.06 -22.56 6.95
C LEU A 277 15.06 -22.26 5.81
N LEU A 278 16.31 -22.73 5.94
CA LEU A 278 17.33 -22.60 4.89
C LEU A 278 16.91 -23.28 3.59
N HIS A 279 16.37 -24.50 3.68
CA HIS A 279 15.85 -25.22 2.52
C HIS A 279 14.64 -24.52 1.89
N ARG A 280 13.91 -23.69 2.64
CA ARG A 280 12.78 -22.91 2.10
C ARG A 280 13.26 -21.66 1.36
N ILE A 281 14.32 -21.02 1.84
CA ILE A 281 14.88 -19.79 1.27
C ILE A 281 15.76 -20.09 0.05
N ALA A 282 16.55 -21.17 0.10
CA ALA A 282 17.50 -21.56 -0.95
C ALA A 282 17.01 -22.76 -1.79
N ARG A 283 15.68 -22.95 -1.88
CA ARG A 283 15.09 -24.11 -2.56
C ARG A 283 15.30 -24.07 -4.07
#